data_AF-A0A956N643-F1
#
_entry.id   AF-A0A956N643-F1
#
_cell.length_a   1.000
_cell.length_b   1.000
_cell.length_c   1.000
_cell.angle_alpha   90.00
_cell.angle_beta   90.00
_cell.angle_gamma   90.00
#
_symmetry.space_group_name_H-M   'P 1'
#
loop_
_entity.id
_entity.type
_entity.pdbx_description
1 polymer ?
#
loop_
_entity_poly.entity_id
_entity_poly.type
_entity_poly.pdbx_seq_one_letter_code
_entity_poly.pdbx_strand_id
1 'polypeptide(L)'
;MKRSDRTLFALLFAIPVLLVLPFVLIAADSWTPGAIECRVIEKSGGEVGVTIPAMLVPVAIRLAPSVIVDDIRCELDDDARQGIEIARASLRELGKVRDGMLVDIRTNEEIVQVEMKKGTIHVYVDSPDEVVRVAAPISAVNDVLDAILGRVI
;
A
#
# COMPACT_ATOMS: atom_id res chain seq x y z
N MET A 1 36.41 17.98 -13.20
CA MET A 1 35.40 17.66 -12.16
C MET A 1 36.11 17.26 -10.87
N LYS A 2 36.05 18.11 -9.84
CA LYS A 2 36.85 18.01 -8.61
C LYS A 2 36.19 17.04 -7.62
N ARG A 3 37.00 16.20 -6.97
CA ARG A 3 36.62 15.18 -5.97
C ARG A 3 35.74 15.71 -4.81
N SER A 4 35.72 17.03 -4.61
CA SER A 4 34.96 17.75 -3.58
C SER A 4 33.45 17.82 -3.84
N ASP A 5 32.98 17.78 -5.10
CA ASP A 5 31.55 17.87 -5.41
C ASP A 5 30.82 16.54 -5.12
N ARG A 6 31.52 15.41 -5.30
CA ARG A 6 30.96 14.07 -5.04
C ARG A 6 30.64 13.84 -3.56
N THR A 7 31.48 14.35 -2.66
CA THR A 7 31.25 14.26 -1.21
C THR A 7 30.13 15.20 -0.76
N LEU A 8 29.98 16.36 -1.40
CA LEU A 8 28.90 17.30 -1.11
C LEU A 8 27.53 16.74 -1.54
N PHE A 9 27.44 16.14 -2.72
CA PHE A 9 26.23 15.44 -3.19
C PHE A 9 25.90 14.19 -2.38
N ALA A 10 26.91 13.41 -2.00
CA ALA A 10 26.72 12.25 -1.14
C ALA A 10 26.18 12.65 0.24
N LEU A 11 26.68 13.75 0.84
CA LEU A 11 26.14 14.30 2.08
C LEU A 11 24.72 14.84 1.93
N LEU A 12 24.42 15.53 0.81
CA LEU A 12 23.11 16.09 0.53
C LEU A 12 22.01 15.01 0.42
N PHE A 13 22.33 13.82 -0.10
CA PHE A 13 21.40 12.68 -0.16
C PHE A 13 21.46 11.79 1.10
N ALA A 14 22.63 11.62 1.71
CA ALA A 14 22.77 10.78 2.90
C ALA A 14 22.04 11.37 4.10
N ILE A 15 22.03 12.70 4.27
CA ILE A 15 21.34 13.35 5.40
C ILE A 15 19.83 13.11 5.38
N PRO A 16 19.08 13.37 4.28
CA PRO A 16 17.65 13.09 4.25
C PRO A 16 17.36 11.58 4.30
N VAL A 17 18.18 10.72 3.69
CA VAL A 17 18.02 9.26 3.84
C VAL A 17 18.20 8.84 5.29
N LEU A 18 19.24 9.32 5.97
CA LEU A 18 19.52 9.05 7.40
C LEU A 18 18.46 9.65 8.33
N LEU A 19 17.81 10.75 7.94
CA LEU A 19 16.72 11.38 8.70
C LEU A 19 15.38 10.68 8.49
N VAL A 20 15.12 10.11 7.31
CA VAL A 20 13.85 9.45 6.97
C VAL A 20 13.85 7.98 7.37
N LEU A 21 14.99 7.28 7.27
CA LEU A 21 15.12 5.86 7.60
C LEU A 21 14.62 5.50 9.01
N PRO A 22 14.92 6.28 10.08
CA PRO A 22 14.45 5.98 11.43
C PRO A 22 12.93 6.15 11.56
N PHE A 23 12.34 7.13 10.87
CA PHE A 23 10.88 7.30 10.85
C PHE A 23 10.19 6.16 10.12
N VAL A 24 10.78 5.64 9.05
CA VAL A 24 10.28 4.44 8.34
C VAL A 24 10.35 3.20 9.24
N LEU A 25 11.45 3.03 9.98
CA LEU A 25 11.62 1.90 10.91
C LEU A 25 10.68 1.99 12.13
N ILE A 26 10.45 3.19 12.68
CA ILE A 26 9.49 3.40 13.77
C ILE A 26 8.04 3.22 13.29
N ALA A 27 7.74 3.60 12.04
CA ALA A 27 6.45 3.36 11.41
C ALA A 27 6.17 1.88 11.12
N ALA A 28 7.20 1.02 11.09
CA ALA A 28 7.02 -0.43 10.89
C ALA A 28 6.45 -1.16 12.12
N ASP A 29 6.45 -0.53 13.29
CA ASP A 29 5.94 -1.12 14.55
C ASP A 29 4.63 -0.47 15.02
N SER A 30 4.19 0.59 14.35
CA SER A 30 3.01 1.35 14.72
C SER A 30 2.09 1.50 13.52
N TRP A 31 0.86 1.00 13.66
CA TRP A 31 -0.22 1.12 12.68
C TRP A 31 -0.49 2.60 12.41
N THR A 32 0.25 3.17 11.45
CA THR A 32 0.31 4.61 11.26
C THR A 32 -0.77 5.00 10.25
N PRO A 33 -1.72 5.89 10.61
CA PRO A 33 -2.63 6.45 9.63
C PRO A 33 -1.80 7.16 8.53
N GLY A 34 -1.90 6.67 7.30
CA GLY A 34 -1.15 7.21 6.15
C GLY A 34 0.03 6.36 5.67
N ALA A 35 0.21 5.14 6.15
CA ALA A 35 1.10 4.15 5.53
C ALA A 35 0.28 3.00 4.93
N ILE A 36 0.80 2.40 3.86
CA ILE A 36 0.38 1.09 3.38
C ILE A 36 1.23 0.07 4.12
N GLU A 37 0.59 -0.82 4.86
CA GLU A 37 1.23 -1.94 5.56
C GLU A 37 0.69 -3.24 4.99
N CYS A 38 1.58 -4.17 4.66
CA CYS A 38 1.25 -5.55 4.37
C CYS A 38 2.21 -6.42 5.19
N ARG A 39 1.67 -7.20 6.11
CA ARG A 39 2.44 -8.11 6.95
C ARG A 39 1.84 -9.49 6.86
N VAL A 40 2.67 -10.45 6.50
CA VAL A 40 2.34 -11.86 6.46
C VAL A 40 3.25 -12.56 7.46
N ILE A 41 2.65 -13.24 8.43
CA ILE A 41 3.35 -13.98 9.46
C ILE A 41 2.98 -15.44 9.29
N GLU A 42 3.89 -16.23 8.74
CA GLU A 42 3.74 -17.69 8.65
C GLU A 42 3.96 -18.30 10.04
N LYS A 43 3.04 -19.16 10.46
CA LYS A 43 3.13 -19.86 11.76
C LYS A 43 4.23 -20.92 11.76
N SER A 44 4.77 -21.27 10.60
CA SER A 44 5.97 -22.09 10.39
C SER A 44 7.29 -21.37 10.74
N GLY A 45 7.26 -20.04 10.94
CA GLY A 45 8.40 -19.22 11.36
C GLY A 45 8.87 -18.16 10.37
N GLY A 46 8.19 -17.97 9.23
CA GLY A 46 8.46 -16.89 8.28
C GLY A 46 7.70 -15.60 8.61
N GLU A 47 8.33 -14.44 8.41
CA GLU A 47 7.65 -13.14 8.45
C GLU A 47 8.07 -12.31 7.25
N VAL A 48 7.11 -11.79 6.51
CA VAL A 48 7.31 -10.84 5.42
C VAL A 48 6.47 -9.61 5.70
N GLY A 49 7.14 -8.49 5.95
CA GLY A 49 6.50 -7.20 6.21
C GLY A 49 6.97 -6.15 5.22
N VAL A 50 6.03 -5.46 4.59
CA VAL A 50 6.28 -4.30 3.74
C VAL A 50 5.47 -3.14 4.29
N THR A 51 6.16 -2.05 4.65
CA THR A 51 5.51 -0.80 5.08
C THR A 51 6.02 0.32 4.17
N ILE A 52 5.09 1.00 3.50
CA ILE A 52 5.40 2.08 2.56
C ILE A 52 4.54 3.29 2.92
N PRO A 53 5.12 4.49 3.11
CA PRO A 53 4.34 5.70 3.30
C PRO A 53 3.42 5.97 2.10
N ALA A 54 2.12 6.15 2.34
CA ALA A 54 1.13 6.30 1.27
C ALA A 54 1.37 7.56 0.41
N MET A 55 1.99 8.59 0.99
CA MET A 55 2.40 9.81 0.26
C MET A 55 3.42 9.55 -0.86
N LEU A 56 4.13 8.41 -0.83
CA LEU A 56 5.08 8.04 -1.88
C LEU A 56 4.39 7.38 -3.07
N VAL A 57 3.13 6.93 -2.94
CA VAL A 57 2.42 6.22 -4.01
C VAL A 57 2.30 7.06 -5.29
N PRO A 58 1.87 8.35 -5.26
CA PRO A 58 1.80 9.16 -6.47
C PRO A 58 3.17 9.39 -7.11
N VAL A 59 4.22 9.51 -6.30
CA VAL A 59 5.61 9.68 -6.78
C VAL A 59 6.09 8.39 -7.43
N ALA A 60 5.83 7.24 -6.81
CA ALA A 60 6.17 5.93 -7.34
C ALA A 60 5.44 5.66 -8.67
N ILE A 61 4.16 6.01 -8.78
CA ILE A 61 3.39 5.90 -10.02
C ILE A 61 4.01 6.77 -11.13
N ARG A 62 4.40 8.01 -10.82
CA ARG A 62 5.00 8.92 -11.81
C ARG A 62 6.42 8.55 -12.23
N LEU A 63 7.17 7.92 -11.33
CA LEU A 63 8.56 7.48 -11.58
C LEU A 63 8.63 6.03 -12.06
N ALA A 64 7.53 5.27 -11.99
CA ALA A 64 7.46 3.93 -12.53
C ALA A 64 7.84 3.99 -14.02
N PRO A 65 8.80 3.17 -14.47
CA PRO A 65 9.08 3.04 -15.89
C PRO A 65 7.77 2.78 -16.62
N SER A 66 7.51 3.52 -17.71
CA SER A 66 6.29 3.37 -18.50
C SER A 66 6.06 1.91 -18.88
N VAL A 67 7.13 1.14 -19.11
CA VAL A 67 7.12 -0.31 -19.33
C VAL A 67 6.34 -1.09 -18.27
N ILE A 68 6.49 -0.80 -16.97
CA ILE A 68 5.77 -1.54 -15.91
C ILE A 68 4.27 -1.22 -15.95
N VAL A 69 3.92 0.04 -16.15
CA VAL A 69 2.52 0.48 -16.20
C VAL A 69 1.86 0.02 -17.50
N ASP A 70 2.60 0.06 -18.61
CA ASP A 70 2.16 -0.38 -19.92
C ASP A 70 2.02 -1.90 -19.97
N ASP A 71 2.92 -2.67 -19.35
CA ASP A 71 2.81 -4.13 -19.24
C ASP A 71 1.56 -4.52 -18.45
N ILE A 72 1.35 -3.90 -17.27
CA ILE A 72 0.12 -4.11 -16.48
C ILE A 72 -1.12 -3.77 -17.32
N ARG A 73 -1.08 -2.70 -18.11
CA ARG A 73 -2.21 -2.27 -18.94
C ARG A 73 -2.43 -3.15 -20.16
N CYS A 74 -1.38 -3.71 -20.74
CA CYS A 74 -1.46 -4.64 -21.86
C CYS A 74 -2.05 -5.99 -21.43
N GLU A 75 -1.86 -6.37 -20.16
CA GLU A 75 -2.41 -7.59 -19.57
C GLU A 75 -3.86 -7.44 -19.10
N LEU A 76 -4.41 -6.21 -19.06
CA LEU A 76 -5.81 -5.98 -18.72
C LEU A 76 -6.70 -6.29 -19.92
N ASP A 77 -7.38 -7.43 -19.85
CA ASP A 77 -8.56 -7.67 -20.66
C ASP A 77 -9.73 -6.74 -20.25
N ASP A 78 -10.80 -6.76 -21.06
CA ASP A 78 -11.94 -5.89 -20.85
C ASP A 78 -12.68 -6.20 -19.53
N ASP A 79 -12.68 -7.47 -19.09
CA ASP A 79 -13.30 -7.92 -17.85
C ASP A 79 -12.54 -7.39 -16.63
N ALA A 80 -11.21 -7.47 -16.64
CA ALA A 80 -10.36 -6.92 -15.60
C ALA A 80 -10.48 -5.39 -15.52
N ARG A 81 -10.54 -4.70 -16.67
CA ARG A 81 -10.77 -3.26 -16.70
C ARG A 81 -12.12 -2.89 -16.09
N GLN A 82 -13.18 -3.63 -16.42
CA GLN A 82 -14.49 -3.43 -15.81
C GLN A 82 -14.46 -3.68 -14.30
N GLY A 83 -13.78 -4.74 -13.86
CA GLY A 83 -13.59 -5.06 -12.44
C GLY A 83 -12.89 -3.93 -11.68
N ILE A 84 -11.86 -3.33 -12.27
CA ILE A 84 -11.14 -2.18 -11.69
C ILE A 84 -12.04 -0.95 -11.57
N GLU A 85 -12.88 -0.67 -12.56
CA GLU A 85 -13.83 0.44 -12.49
C GLU A 85 -14.87 0.24 -11.37
N ILE A 86 -15.38 -0.99 -11.23
CA ILE A 86 -16.30 -1.34 -10.15
C ILE A 86 -15.61 -1.19 -8.80
N ALA A 87 -14.39 -1.71 -8.66
CA ALA A 87 -13.60 -1.60 -7.43
C ALA A 87 -13.36 -0.12 -7.06
N ARG A 88 -12.98 0.71 -8.04
CA ARG A 88 -12.77 2.15 -7.87
C ARG A 88 -14.04 2.86 -7.42
N ALA A 89 -15.17 2.61 -8.06
CA ALA A 89 -16.45 3.18 -7.67
C ALA A 89 -16.83 2.76 -6.24
N SER A 90 -16.66 1.48 -5.92
CA SER A 90 -16.95 0.91 -4.61
C SER A 90 -16.07 1.52 -3.52
N LEU A 91 -14.77 1.68 -3.76
CA LEU A 91 -13.82 2.30 -2.82
C LEU A 91 -14.14 3.78 -2.57
N ARG A 92 -14.60 4.52 -3.58
CA ARG A 92 -15.03 5.92 -3.40
C ARG A 92 -16.25 6.05 -2.51
N GLU A 93 -17.23 5.15 -2.66
CA GLU A 93 -18.37 5.11 -1.74
C GLU A 93 -17.96 4.62 -0.36
N LEU A 94 -17.07 3.63 -0.28
CA LEU A 94 -16.55 3.12 1.00
C LEU A 94 -15.83 4.21 1.80
N GLY A 95 -15.09 5.10 1.12
CA GLY A 95 -14.44 6.25 1.76
C GLY A 95 -15.41 7.27 2.37
N LYS A 96 -16.71 7.20 2.10
CA LYS A 96 -17.75 8.04 2.72
C LYS A 96 -18.40 7.37 3.93
N VAL A 97 -18.16 6.09 4.14
CA VAL A 97 -18.72 5.32 5.26
C VAL A 97 -17.99 5.72 6.55
N ARG A 98 -18.71 5.71 7.67
CA ARG A 98 -18.11 5.98 8.99
C ARG A 98 -17.20 4.82 9.40
N ASP A 99 -16.21 5.14 10.25
CA ASP A 99 -15.37 4.13 10.89
C ASP A 99 -16.22 3.01 11.54
N GLY A 100 -15.83 1.76 11.31
CA GLY A 100 -16.55 0.59 11.78
C GLY A 100 -16.12 -0.71 11.12
N MET A 101 -16.58 -1.82 11.69
CA MET A 101 -16.40 -3.16 11.13
C MET A 101 -17.31 -3.34 9.91
N LEU A 102 -16.74 -3.73 8.78
CA LEU A 102 -17.46 -3.98 7.53
C LEU A 102 -17.76 -5.47 7.37
N VAL A 103 -16.77 -6.32 7.69
CA VAL A 103 -16.86 -7.77 7.58
C VAL A 103 -16.21 -8.37 8.81
N ASP A 104 -16.91 -9.28 9.49
CA ASP A 104 -16.35 -10.12 10.56
C ASP A 104 -16.85 -11.55 10.33
N ILE A 105 -15.97 -12.38 9.76
CA ILE A 105 -16.21 -13.79 9.51
C ILE A 105 -15.34 -14.57 10.49
N ARG A 106 -15.95 -15.46 11.25
CA ARG A 106 -15.26 -16.32 12.19
C ARG A 106 -15.73 -17.74 11.99
N THR A 107 -14.80 -18.59 11.60
CA THR A 107 -14.99 -20.04 11.51
C THR A 107 -14.11 -20.73 12.56
N ASN A 108 -14.16 -22.06 12.62
CA ASN A 108 -13.28 -22.81 13.52
C ASN A 108 -11.81 -22.78 13.06
N GLU A 109 -11.55 -22.48 11.78
CA GLU A 109 -10.24 -22.58 11.15
C GLU A 109 -9.68 -21.21 10.76
N GLU A 110 -10.54 -20.22 10.51
CA GLU A 110 -10.16 -18.94 9.94
C GLU A 110 -10.97 -17.77 10.54
N ILE A 111 -10.29 -16.64 10.75
CA ILE A 111 -10.90 -15.36 11.09
C ILE A 111 -10.56 -14.35 9.99
N VAL A 112 -11.58 -13.75 9.38
CA VAL A 112 -11.44 -12.66 8.41
C VAL A 112 -12.16 -11.44 8.95
N GLN A 113 -11.43 -10.35 9.13
CA GLN A 113 -11.96 -9.07 9.57
C GLN A 113 -11.57 -7.98 8.58
N VAL A 114 -12.55 -7.18 8.22
CA VAL A 114 -12.35 -5.97 7.41
C VAL A 114 -12.98 -4.81 8.15
N GLU A 115 -12.18 -3.83 8.53
CA GLU A 115 -12.66 -2.61 9.18
C GLU A 115 -12.25 -1.35 8.43
N MET A 116 -13.08 -0.33 8.57
CA MET A 116 -12.77 1.03 8.16
C MET A 116 -12.36 1.84 9.38
N LYS A 117 -11.20 2.48 9.32
CA LYS A 117 -10.71 3.33 10.41
C LYS A 117 -9.93 4.53 9.86
N LYS A 118 -10.41 5.74 10.14
CA LYS A 118 -9.77 7.00 9.72
C LYS A 118 -9.43 7.05 8.23
N GLY A 119 -10.32 6.51 7.37
CA GLY A 119 -10.12 6.46 5.92
C GLY A 119 -9.10 5.41 5.44
N THR A 120 -8.65 4.52 6.32
CA THR A 120 -7.76 3.39 6.02
C THR A 120 -8.53 2.09 6.13
N ILE A 121 -8.53 1.29 5.06
CA ILE A 121 -9.10 -0.05 5.10
C ILE A 121 -8.09 -0.98 5.76
N HIS A 122 -8.56 -1.71 6.76
CA HIS A 122 -7.77 -2.72 7.45
C HIS A 122 -8.38 -4.08 7.15
N VAL A 123 -7.54 -5.00 6.67
CA VAL A 123 -7.87 -6.39 6.44
C VAL A 123 -6.99 -7.21 7.36
N TYR A 124 -7.62 -8.06 8.15
CA TYR A 124 -6.99 -9.01 9.03
C TYR A 124 -7.49 -10.40 8.67
N VAL A 125 -6.57 -11.30 8.35
CA VAL A 125 -6.86 -12.71 8.11
C VAL A 125 -5.98 -13.51 9.04
N ASP A 126 -6.58 -14.44 9.77
CA ASP A 126 -5.89 -15.41 10.61
C ASP A 126 -6.35 -16.79 10.18
N SER A 127 -5.49 -17.47 9.43
CA SER A 127 -5.71 -18.82 8.91
C SER A 127 -4.85 -19.82 9.69
N PRO A 128 -5.02 -21.15 9.51
CA PRO A 128 -4.22 -22.13 10.23
C PRO A 128 -2.71 -22.01 10.00
N ASP A 129 -2.32 -21.52 8.82
CA ASP A 129 -0.93 -21.47 8.37
C ASP A 129 -0.29 -20.08 8.57
N GLU A 130 -1.08 -19.00 8.50
CA GLU A 130 -0.53 -17.64 8.50
C GLU A 130 -1.48 -16.58 9.07
N VAL A 131 -0.91 -15.44 9.45
CA VAL A 131 -1.64 -14.22 9.80
C VAL A 131 -1.29 -13.14 8.80
N VAL A 132 -2.28 -12.66 8.07
CA VAL A 132 -2.16 -11.58 7.09
C VAL A 132 -2.79 -10.32 7.65
N ARG A 133 -2.05 -9.22 7.59
CA ARG A 133 -2.47 -7.89 8.02
C ARG A 133 -2.19 -6.92 6.90
N VAL A 134 -3.24 -6.32 6.36
CA VAL A 134 -3.12 -5.29 5.33
C VAL A 134 -3.81 -4.03 5.84
N ALA A 135 -3.12 -2.91 5.76
CA ALA A 135 -3.69 -1.59 6.00
C ALA A 135 -3.37 -0.70 4.81
N ALA A 136 -4.38 -0.07 4.21
CA ALA A 136 -4.17 0.82 3.07
C ALA A 136 -5.12 2.03 3.12
N PRO A 137 -4.60 3.26 3.00
CA PRO A 137 -5.46 4.44 2.85
C PRO A 137 -6.26 4.34 1.56
N ILE A 138 -7.58 4.56 1.63
CA ILE A 138 -8.47 4.49 0.45
C ILE A 138 -8.02 5.43 -0.66
N SER A 139 -7.47 6.60 -0.31
CA SER A 139 -6.91 7.54 -1.28
C SER A 139 -5.78 6.93 -2.10
N ALA A 140 -4.83 6.24 -1.44
CA ALA A 140 -3.69 5.64 -2.11
C ALA A 140 -4.09 4.47 -3.00
N VAL A 141 -5.07 3.66 -2.56
CA VAL A 141 -5.62 2.59 -3.41
C VAL A 141 -6.29 3.19 -4.65
N ASN A 142 -7.07 4.27 -4.49
CA ASN A 142 -7.67 4.96 -5.64
C ASN A 142 -6.62 5.54 -6.59
N ASP A 143 -5.53 6.10 -6.10
CA ASP A 143 -4.43 6.62 -6.94
C ASP A 143 -3.82 5.50 -7.81
N VAL A 144 -3.63 4.31 -7.23
CA VAL A 144 -3.14 3.13 -7.97
C VAL A 144 -4.15 2.69 -9.03
N LEU A 145 -5.44 2.59 -8.69
CA LEU A 145 -6.47 2.22 -9.67
C LEU A 145 -6.60 3.25 -10.79
N ASP A 146 -6.52 4.54 -10.46
CA ASP A 146 -6.51 5.62 -11.45
C ASP A 146 -5.28 5.53 -12.37
N ALA A 147 -4.11 5.15 -11.85
CA ALA A 147 -2.91 4.92 -12.66
C ALA A 147 -3.07 3.76 -13.64
N ILE A 148 -3.61 2.64 -13.16
CA ILE A 148 -3.86 1.45 -13.97
C ILE A 148 -4.87 1.75 -15.08
N LEU A 149 -5.91 2.53 -14.79
CA LEU A 149 -6.89 2.97 -15.79
C LEU A 149 -6.35 4.07 -16.73
N GLY A 150 -5.15 4.60 -16.47
CA GLY A 150 -4.56 5.69 -17.26
C GLY A 150 -5.24 7.05 -17.07
N ARG A 151 -5.81 7.28 -15.87
CA ARG A 151 -6.49 8.53 -15.50
C ARG A 151 -5.60 9.49 -14.70
N VAL A 152 -4.32 9.16 -14.54
CA VAL A 152 -3.33 10.02 -13.87
C VAL A 152 -2.84 11.09 -14.84
N ILE A 153 -2.94 12.35 -14.43
CA ILE A 153 -2.34 13.53 -15.08
C ILE A 153 -0.97 13.84 -14.45
#